data_AF-A0A832MF66-F1
#
_entry.id   AF-A0A832MF66-F1
#
_cell.length_a   1.000
_cell.length_b   1.000
_cell.length_c   1.000
_cell.angle_alpha   90.00
_cell.angle_beta   90.00
_cell.angle_gamma   90.00
#
_symmetry.space_group_name_H-M   'P 1'
#
loop_
_entity.id
_entity.type
_entity.pdbx_description
1 polymer ?
#
loop_
_entity_poly.entity_id
_entity_poly.type
_entity_poly.pdbx_seq_one_letter_code
_entity_poly.pdbx_strand_id
1 'polypeptide(L)'
;MLISAGRIGGGEALWKQMAARYKTEFAFFRLGEMAPERVSEWLNSLDFGVATTPLAIIGKSASVAAMLEHGLPVIVNREDQPGTNPWEDGFPELEEQLIRLTPDFPNRLRTAKREIGISRLPKVAEQFQRDLRYFGAQAVAQTA
;
A
#
# COMPACT_ATOMS: atom_id res chain seq x y z
N MET A 1 18.31 -4.21 0.02
CA MET A 1 18.42 -2.77 -0.32
C MET A 1 17.11 -2.08 0.06
N LEU A 2 17.16 -0.87 0.60
CA LEU A 2 15.97 -0.06 0.92
C LEU A 2 15.99 1.22 0.08
N ILE A 3 14.85 1.52 -0.54
CA ILE A 3 14.68 2.67 -1.41
C ILE A 3 13.56 3.56 -0.87
N SER A 4 13.81 4.87 -0.81
CA SER A 4 12.79 5.89 -0.61
C SER A 4 12.62 6.70 -1.89
N ALA A 5 11.38 6.79 -2.38
CA ALA A 5 10.97 7.60 -3.52
C ALA A 5 9.97 8.67 -3.06
N GLY A 6 10.03 9.85 -3.67
CA GLY A 6 9.20 11.00 -3.34
C GLY A 6 9.65 11.77 -2.10
N ARG A 7 8.72 12.55 -1.53
CA ARG A 7 8.93 13.35 -0.32
C ARG A 7 8.64 12.52 0.92
N ILE A 8 9.67 12.24 1.71
CA ILE A 8 9.54 11.48 2.98
C ILE A 8 8.97 12.33 4.14
N GLY A 9 8.96 13.66 4.00
CA GLY A 9 8.42 14.59 5.00
C GLY A 9 9.02 14.36 6.39
N GLY A 10 8.16 14.20 7.39
CA GLY A 10 8.56 13.97 8.79
C GLY A 10 9.39 12.71 9.04
N GLY A 11 9.45 11.77 8.09
CA GLY A 11 10.26 10.55 8.20
C GLY A 11 11.76 10.73 7.94
N GLU A 12 12.23 11.93 7.58
CA GLU A 12 13.62 12.20 7.23
C GLU A 12 14.61 11.83 8.35
N ALA A 13 14.29 12.19 9.59
CA ALA A 13 15.16 11.90 10.73
C ALA A 13 15.27 10.39 10.97
N LEU A 14 14.14 9.68 10.88
CA LEU A 14 14.09 8.23 11.02
C LEU A 14 14.89 7.54 9.91
N TRP A 15 14.76 8.00 8.65
CA TRP A 15 15.54 7.46 7.54
C TRP A 15 17.05 7.61 7.77
N LYS A 16 17.51 8.80 8.18
CA LYS A 16 18.93 9.04 8.50
C LYS A 16 19.41 8.15 9.63
N GLN A 17 18.60 7.98 10.68
CA GLN A 17 18.93 7.09 11.80
C GLN A 17 19.04 5.64 11.36
N MET A 18 18.07 5.14 10.58
CA MET A 18 18.09 3.77 10.05
C MET A 18 19.29 3.55 9.13
N ALA A 19 19.55 4.47 8.21
CA ALA A 19 20.69 4.37 7.31
C ALA A 19 22.01 4.38 8.10
N ALA A 20 22.17 5.25 9.10
CA ALA A 20 23.38 5.27 9.93
C ALA A 20 23.57 3.98 10.73
N ARG A 21 22.48 3.42 11.29
CA ARG A 21 22.49 2.22 12.11
C ARG A 21 22.73 0.95 11.31
N TYR A 22 22.14 0.84 10.12
CA TYR A 22 22.07 -0.41 9.37
C TYR A 22 22.82 -0.39 8.03
N LYS A 23 23.64 0.64 7.74
CA LYS A 23 24.42 0.76 6.48
C LYS A 23 25.33 -0.43 6.16
N THR A 24 25.73 -1.21 7.16
CA THR A 24 26.57 -2.41 6.97
C THR A 24 25.76 -3.63 6.55
N GLU A 25 24.46 -3.62 6.79
CA GLU A 25 23.54 -4.72 6.50
C GLU A 25 22.70 -4.45 5.25
N PHE A 26 22.36 -3.17 5.02
CA PHE A 26 21.54 -2.76 3.89
C PHE A 26 22.09 -1.52 3.21
N ALA A 27 21.98 -1.50 1.88
CA ALA A 27 22.14 -0.27 1.11
C ALA A 27 20.86 0.58 1.18
N PHE A 28 21.01 1.89 1.39
CA PHE A 28 19.93 2.87 1.47
C PHE A 28 20.04 3.88 0.34
N PHE A 29 18.98 4.05 -0.45
CA PHE A 29 18.94 5.02 -1.55
C PHE A 29 17.74 5.96 -1.45
N ARG A 30 17.99 7.24 -1.72
CA ARG A 30 16.96 8.26 -1.84
C ARG A 30 16.88 8.70 -3.29
N LEU A 31 15.73 8.46 -3.91
CA LEU A 31 15.49 8.83 -5.30
C LEU A 31 14.85 10.20 -5.43
N GLY A 32 14.23 10.71 -4.36
CA GLY A 32 13.50 11.98 -4.39
C GLY A 32 12.28 11.91 -5.30
N GLU A 33 11.78 13.08 -5.72
CA GLU A 33 10.66 13.15 -6.65
C GLU A 33 11.08 12.72 -8.06
N MET A 34 10.20 11.99 -8.73
CA MET A 34 10.44 11.42 -10.05
C MET A 34 9.20 11.54 -10.91
N ALA A 35 9.40 11.52 -12.23
CA ALA A 35 8.29 11.40 -13.18
C ALA A 35 7.55 10.06 -12.98
N PRO A 36 6.23 9.99 -13.25
CA PRO A 36 5.43 8.78 -13.05
C PRO A 36 5.98 7.54 -13.77
N GLU A 37 6.56 7.72 -14.95
CA GLU A 37 7.14 6.63 -15.76
C GLU A 37 8.34 6.01 -15.04
N ARG A 38 9.20 6.85 -14.45
CA ARG A 38 10.36 6.41 -13.65
C ARG A 38 9.92 5.73 -12.36
N VAL A 39 8.85 6.21 -11.72
CA VAL A 39 8.25 5.53 -10.56
C VAL A 39 7.77 4.15 -10.96
N SER A 40 7.06 4.02 -12.09
CA SER A 40 6.57 2.74 -12.59
C SER A 40 7.70 1.77 -12.92
N GLU A 41 8.79 2.22 -13.55
CA GLU A 41 9.98 1.40 -13.78
C GLU A 41 10.56 0.84 -12.49
N TRP A 42 10.72 1.69 -11.47
CA TRP A 42 11.21 1.26 -10.16
C TRP A 42 10.26 0.28 -9.47
N LEU A 43 8.96 0.57 -9.45
CA LEU A 43 7.97 -0.36 -8.88
C LEU A 43 8.00 -1.71 -9.59
N ASN A 44 8.25 -1.73 -10.90
CA ASN A 44 8.41 -2.95 -11.67
C ASN A 44 9.72 -3.70 -11.39
N SER A 45 10.75 -3.07 -10.81
CA SER A 45 12.01 -3.73 -10.47
C SER A 45 12.13 -4.15 -9.00
N LEU A 46 11.19 -3.76 -8.14
CA LEU A 46 11.22 -4.05 -6.71
C LEU A 46 10.65 -5.44 -6.40
N ASP A 47 11.05 -5.99 -5.26
CA ASP A 47 10.53 -7.26 -4.73
C ASP A 47 9.32 -7.03 -3.81
N PHE A 48 9.38 -5.97 -2.99
CA PHE A 48 8.39 -5.65 -1.98
C PHE A 48 8.14 -4.14 -1.88
N GLY A 49 6.89 -3.79 -1.59
CA GLY A 49 6.53 -2.48 -1.05
C GLY A 49 6.61 -2.47 0.48
N VAL A 50 6.81 -1.29 1.07
CA VAL A 50 6.70 -1.10 2.53
C VAL A 50 5.73 0.04 2.80
N ALA A 51 4.65 -0.27 3.51
CA ALA A 51 3.66 0.70 3.94
C ALA A 51 3.95 1.17 5.36
N THR A 52 4.06 2.48 5.55
CA THR A 52 4.11 3.14 6.87
C THR A 52 2.73 3.64 7.32
N THR A 53 1.71 3.37 6.50
CA THR A 53 0.30 3.69 6.78
C THR A 53 -0.30 2.58 7.65
N PRO A 54 -1.04 2.91 8.73
CA PRO A 54 -1.76 1.92 9.52
C PRO A 54 -2.69 1.05 8.67
N LEU A 55 -2.78 -0.24 9.01
CA LEU A 55 -3.61 -1.22 8.31
C LEU A 55 -5.07 -0.76 8.19
N ALA A 56 -5.64 -0.20 9.26
CA ALA A 56 -7.02 0.29 9.32
C ALA A 56 -7.37 1.38 8.28
N ILE A 57 -6.38 2.08 7.70
CA ILE A 57 -6.60 3.12 6.69
C ILE A 57 -5.78 2.90 5.42
N ILE A 58 -5.20 1.71 5.25
CA ILE A 58 -4.23 1.44 4.19
C ILE A 58 -4.85 1.61 2.79
N GLY A 59 -6.16 1.37 2.63
CA GLY A 59 -6.86 1.54 1.37
C GLY A 59 -7.04 2.97 0.88
N LYS A 60 -6.70 3.96 1.71
CA LYS A 60 -6.67 5.37 1.30
C LYS A 60 -5.28 5.78 0.77
N SER A 61 -4.28 4.92 0.89
CA SER A 61 -2.91 5.25 0.51
C SER A 61 -2.69 5.06 -1.00
N ALA A 62 -2.56 6.17 -1.72
CA ALA A 62 -2.24 6.14 -3.15
C ALA A 62 -0.91 5.44 -3.44
N SER A 63 0.08 5.56 -2.56
CA SER A 63 1.37 4.86 -2.71
C SER A 63 1.22 3.35 -2.59
N VAL A 64 0.39 2.87 -1.65
CA VAL A 64 0.11 1.43 -1.52
C VAL A 64 -0.71 0.93 -2.70
N ALA A 65 -1.72 1.69 -3.14
CA ALA A 65 -2.47 1.37 -4.34
C ALA A 65 -1.54 1.22 -5.55
N ALA A 66 -0.61 2.16 -5.76
CA ALA A 66 0.38 2.07 -6.84
C ALA A 66 1.26 0.82 -6.72
N MET A 67 1.79 0.50 -5.52
CA MET A 67 2.59 -0.71 -5.32
C MET A 67 1.81 -1.98 -5.68
N LEU A 68 0.59 -2.11 -5.17
CA LEU A 68 -0.28 -3.25 -5.44
C LEU A 68 -0.68 -3.33 -6.91
N GLU A 69 -0.89 -2.20 -7.60
CA GLU A 69 -1.22 -2.17 -9.05
C GLU A 69 -0.03 -2.59 -9.92
N HIS A 70 1.20 -2.50 -9.40
CA HIS A 70 2.41 -3.05 -10.02
C HIS A 70 2.69 -4.50 -9.57
N GLY A 71 1.74 -5.12 -8.86
CA GLY A 71 1.83 -6.50 -8.39
C GLY A 71 2.87 -6.71 -7.28
N LEU A 72 3.26 -5.66 -6.55
CA LEU A 72 4.18 -5.79 -5.44
C LEU A 72 3.44 -6.28 -4.19
N PRO A 73 3.90 -7.36 -3.53
CA PRO A 73 3.49 -7.63 -2.17
C PRO A 73 3.96 -6.48 -1.25
N VAL A 74 3.09 -6.04 -0.36
CA VAL A 74 3.32 -4.86 0.49
C VAL A 74 3.40 -5.25 1.95
N ILE A 75 4.53 -4.96 2.59
CA ILE A 75 4.74 -5.17 4.02
C ILE A 75 4.06 -4.05 4.80
N VAL A 76 3.24 -4.41 5.77
CA VAL A 76 2.51 -3.48 6.65
C VAL A 76 3.04 -3.61 8.07
N ASN A 77 3.63 -2.54 8.60
CA ASN A 77 4.28 -2.56 9.91
C ASN A 77 3.47 -1.91 11.04
N ARG A 78 2.27 -1.43 10.75
CA ARG A 78 1.42 -0.67 11.68
C ARG A 78 0.03 -1.25 11.79
N GLU A 79 -0.22 -1.93 12.91
CA GLU A 79 -1.53 -2.46 13.32
C GLU A 79 -2.03 -1.75 14.59
N ASP A 80 -1.40 -0.61 14.93
CA ASP A 80 -1.56 0.11 16.20
C ASP A 80 -2.86 0.92 16.32
N GLN A 81 -3.72 0.94 15.29
CA GLN A 81 -4.99 1.65 15.33
C GLN A 81 -6.18 0.66 15.33
N PRO A 82 -7.04 0.72 16.35
CA PRO A 82 -8.32 0.01 16.31
C PRO A 82 -9.20 0.60 15.20
N GLY A 83 -9.72 -0.27 14.34
CA GLY A 83 -10.59 0.07 13.22
C GLY A 83 -10.91 -1.17 12.39
N THR A 84 -12.02 -1.14 11.68
CA THR A 84 -12.36 -2.19 10.70
C THR A 84 -11.30 -2.24 9.63
N ASN A 85 -10.93 -3.45 9.20
CA ASN A 85 -10.11 -3.62 8.01
C ASN A 85 -10.85 -2.91 6.85
N PRO A 86 -10.28 -1.86 6.22
CA PRO A 86 -11.01 -1.05 5.24
C PRO A 86 -11.40 -1.85 3.98
N TRP A 87 -10.96 -3.10 3.91
CA TRP A 87 -11.17 -4.02 2.81
C TRP A 87 -12.18 -5.13 3.10
N GLU A 88 -12.79 -5.18 4.30
CA GLU A 88 -13.80 -6.20 4.67
C GLU A 88 -14.93 -6.31 3.63
N ASP A 89 -15.25 -5.22 2.91
CA ASP A 89 -16.31 -5.19 1.89
C ASP A 89 -15.82 -5.00 0.43
N GLY A 90 -14.52 -4.79 0.18
CA GLY A 90 -14.08 -4.20 -1.10
C GLY A 90 -13.20 -5.08 -1.99
N PHE A 91 -12.14 -5.67 -1.43
CA PHE A 91 -11.06 -6.27 -2.22
C PHE A 91 -10.28 -7.33 -1.41
N PRO A 92 -10.89 -8.50 -1.11
CA PRO A 92 -10.21 -9.58 -0.39
C PRO A 92 -8.94 -10.05 -1.11
N GLU A 93 -8.88 -9.96 -2.44
CA GLU A 93 -7.67 -10.23 -3.23
C GLU A 93 -6.46 -9.37 -2.87
N LEU A 94 -6.67 -8.20 -2.24
CA LEU A 94 -5.57 -7.33 -1.82
C LEU A 94 -4.97 -7.78 -0.48
N GLU A 95 -5.77 -8.40 0.39
CA GLU A 95 -5.28 -8.90 1.67
C GLU A 95 -4.21 -9.98 1.47
N GLU A 96 -4.31 -10.77 0.40
CA GLU A 96 -3.31 -11.77 0.04
C GLU A 96 -1.95 -11.14 -0.27
N GLN A 97 -1.92 -9.94 -0.87
CA GLN A 97 -0.69 -9.19 -1.17
C GLN A 97 -0.18 -8.37 0.01
N LEU A 98 -0.95 -8.20 1.09
CA LEU A 98 -0.50 -7.53 2.31
C LEU A 98 0.25 -8.51 3.22
N ILE A 99 1.49 -8.18 3.54
CA ILE A 99 2.34 -8.96 4.44
C ILE A 99 2.39 -8.27 5.80
N ARG A 100 1.71 -8.85 6.78
CA ARG A 100 1.64 -8.36 8.16
C ARG A 100 2.83 -8.83 9.00
N LEU A 101 3.23 -8.04 10.00
CA LEU A 101 4.28 -8.40 10.96
C LEU A 101 3.76 -9.31 12.08
N THR A 102 3.26 -10.49 11.71
CA THR A 102 2.82 -11.54 12.63
C THR A 102 3.93 -12.57 12.87
N PRO A 103 3.78 -13.56 13.78
CA PRO A 103 4.76 -14.64 13.92
C PRO A 103 5.05 -15.42 12.63
N ASP A 104 4.11 -15.47 11.68
CA ASP A 104 4.27 -16.11 10.37
C ASP A 104 4.95 -15.20 9.32
N PHE A 105 5.30 -13.96 9.68
CA PHE A 105 5.94 -12.99 8.78
C PHE A 105 7.13 -13.56 7.98
N PRO A 106 8.10 -14.29 8.58
CA PRO A 106 9.23 -14.82 7.82
C PRO A 106 8.81 -15.82 6.74
N ASN A 107 7.75 -16.59 6.98
CA ASN A 107 7.22 -17.54 6.00
C ASN A 107 6.48 -16.80 4.89
N ARG A 108 5.56 -15.90 5.25
CA ARG A 108 4.86 -14.98 4.31
C ARG A 108 5.83 -14.22 3.41
N LEU A 109 6.94 -13.72 3.95
CA LEU A 109 7.94 -12.99 3.18
C LEU A 109 8.65 -13.89 2.16
N ARG A 110 8.90 -15.16 2.51
CA ARG A 110 9.56 -16.13 1.61
C ARG A 110 8.64 -16.66 0.53
N THR A 111 7.35 -16.81 0.83
CA THR A 111 6.36 -17.41 -0.07
C THR A 111 5.62 -16.39 -0.93
N ALA A 112 5.68 -15.11 -0.55
CA ALA A 112 5.09 -14.02 -1.32
C ALA A 112 5.65 -14.00 -2.74
N LYS A 113 4.74 -13.87 -3.70
CA LYS A 113 5.06 -13.73 -5.11
C LYS A 113 4.49 -12.42 -5.60
N ARG A 114 5.17 -11.86 -6.59
CA ARG A 114 4.58 -10.77 -7.37
C ARG A 114 3.45 -11.30 -8.21
N GLU A 115 2.37 -10.53 -8.25
CA GLU A 115 1.26 -10.78 -9.15
C GLU A 115 1.41 -9.98 -10.44
N ILE A 116 0.58 -10.29 -11.41
CA ILE A 116 0.46 -9.45 -12.60
C ILE A 116 -0.17 -8.12 -12.16
N GLY A 117 0.52 -7.02 -12.47
CA GLY A 117 0.00 -5.69 -12.21
C GLY A 117 -1.27 -5.43 -13.03
N ILE A 118 -2.36 -5.06 -12.36
CA ILE A 118 -3.65 -4.77 -12.99
C ILE A 118 -4.15 -3.43 -12.41
N SER A 119 -4.56 -2.52 -13.30
CA SER A 119 -5.20 -1.27 -12.87
C SER A 119 -6.53 -1.56 -12.20
N ARG A 120 -6.75 -1.00 -11.01
CA ARG A 120 -7.98 -1.17 -10.22
C ARG A 120 -8.96 -0.03 -10.43
N LEU A 121 -8.56 1.01 -11.16
CA LEU A 121 -9.40 2.18 -11.44
C LEU A 121 -10.81 1.81 -11.95
N PRO A 122 -11.00 0.84 -12.87
CA PRO A 122 -12.34 0.44 -13.30
C PRO A 122 -13.19 -0.10 -12.15
N LYS A 123 -12.67 -1.06 -11.37
CA LYS A 123 -13.37 -1.64 -10.23
C LYS A 123 -13.70 -0.60 -9.16
N VAL A 124 -12.75 0.29 -8.85
CA VAL A 124 -12.95 1.40 -7.89
C VAL A 124 -14.03 2.36 -8.39
N ALA A 125 -14.01 2.72 -9.67
CA ALA A 125 -15.03 3.58 -10.27
C ALA A 125 -16.42 2.93 -10.26
N GLU A 126 -16.51 1.64 -10.56
CA GLU A 126 -17.75 0.86 -10.48
C GLU A 126 -18.31 0.81 -9.06
N GLN A 127 -17.47 0.52 -8.06
CA GLN A 127 -17.87 0.53 -6.66
C GLN A 127 -18.40 1.92 -6.25
N PHE A 128 -17.66 2.98 -6.58
CA PHE A 128 -18.06 4.35 -6.29
C PHE A 128 -19.43 4.70 -6.90
N GLN A 129 -19.68 4.31 -8.16
CA GLN A 129 -20.99 4.51 -8.79
C GLN A 129 -22.11 3.71 -8.11
N ARG A 130 -21.84 2.47 -7.66
CA ARG A 130 -22.81 1.67 -6.91
C ARG A 130 -23.16 2.35 -5.58
N ASP A 131 -22.16 2.82 -4.86
CA ASP A 131 -22.34 3.49 -3.56
C ASP A 131 -23.18 4.77 -3.73
N LEU A 132 -22.87 5.60 -4.73
CA LEU A 132 -23.67 6.79 -5.03
C LEU A 132 -25.14 6.47 -5.32
N ARG A 133 -25.42 5.38 -6.04
CA ARG A 133 -26.80 4.95 -6.33
C ARG A 133 -27.50 4.44 -5.07
N TYR A 134 -26.81 3.65 -4.24
CA TYR A 134 -27.36 3.09 -3.01
C TYR A 134 -27.73 4.21 -2.02
N PHE A 135 -26.79 5.11 -1.72
CA PHE A 135 -27.04 6.22 -0.81
C PHE A 135 -28.03 7.24 -1.39
N GLY A 136 -28.00 7.47 -2.71
CA GLY A 136 -28.98 8.31 -3.39
C GLY A 136 -30.40 7.77 -3.26
N ALA A 137 -30.60 6.45 -3.43
CA ALA A 137 -31.90 5.82 -3.27
C ALA A 137 -32.43 5.86 -1.82
N GLN A 138 -31.55 5.71 -0.83
CA GLN A 138 -31.93 5.80 0.59
C GLN A 138 -32.30 7.23 1.00
N ALA A 139 -31.61 8.25 0.50
CA ALA A 139 -31.93 9.65 0.78
C ALA A 139 -33.31 10.05 0.25
N VAL A 140 -33.69 9.57 -0.93
CA VAL A 140 -35.03 9.78 -1.52
C VAL A 140 -36.12 9.05 -0.71
N ALA A 141 -35.84 7.83 -0.24
CA ALA A 141 -36.78 7.05 0.58
C ALA A 141 -37.01 7.63 1.99
N GLN A 142 -36.09 8.45 2.52
CA GLN A 142 -36.24 9.12 3.82
C GLN A 142 -36.92 10.50 3.73
N THR A 143 -37.12 11.02 2.53
CA THR A 143 -37.76 12.34 2.27
C THR A 143 -39.17 12.23 1.68
N ALA A 144 -39.64 11.01 1.42
CA ALA A 144 -41.02 10.68 0.99
C ALA A 144 -41.84 10.14 2.17
#